data_AF-A0A1I6TSX9-F1
#
_entry.id   AF-A0A1I6TSX9-F1
#
_cell.length_a   1.000
_cell.length_b   1.000
_cell.length_c   1.000
_cell.angle_alpha   90.00
_cell.angle_beta   90.00
_cell.angle_gamma   90.00
#
_symmetry.space_group_name_H-M   'P 1'
#
loop_
_entity.id
_entity.type
_entity.pdbx_description
1 polymer ?
#
loop_
_entity_poly.entity_id
_entity_poly.type
_entity_poly.pdbx_seq_one_letter_code
_entity_poly.pdbx_strand_id
1 'polypeptide(L)'
;MAFKRAKWRTQRQKTGGQRKKWILIVLLVMIIVTIQSVTYVERNLKPPIMHLAKIRVKQLGTEAINKAITSQISAAGPSNELIDWKTDAEGKISGFMLNYNEHMRITSSALSVVQTTLQEMETIEDHVPVGQALGSPLLSSFGPKVPIRIEPQGAVKVDLNTRQQNAGINMILVEVYIHIVAEIAVVVPLDMEPEVVDTEIPISYLLVVGDVPMYYYDGNGNPVGENGASAPSIAIPSLPGGTVPNTGVTTPDAGTTVPSGEEESELYMEEPAYPFRQVTSEFNEKKELAVMRVNSITRKELAVMRVNSITTKELAVMRVNSMTKKELAVMRVNSMTKKELAEQELSYILLILRVLYFLLFFLALRARYSSFSHCLNSG
;
A
#
# COMPACT_ATOMS: atom_id res chain seq x y z
N MET A 1 -3.45 113.89 10.38
CA MET A 1 -3.96 112.73 11.14
C MET A 1 -4.39 111.66 10.15
N ALA A 2 -3.63 110.57 10.01
CA ALA A 2 -3.93 109.49 9.08
C ALA A 2 -4.33 108.23 9.86
N PHE A 3 -5.60 107.84 9.79
CA PHE A 3 -6.14 106.62 10.39
C PHE A 3 -5.60 105.38 9.65
N LYS A 4 -4.67 104.64 10.29
CA LYS A 4 -4.28 103.29 9.83
C LYS A 4 -5.41 102.31 10.13
N ARG A 5 -6.14 101.88 9.11
CA ARG A 5 -7.10 100.77 9.22
C ARG A 5 -6.33 99.45 9.38
N ALA A 6 -6.47 98.82 10.54
CA ALA A 6 -5.95 97.49 10.81
C ALA A 6 -6.73 96.45 10.00
N LYS A 7 -6.09 95.84 9.00
CA LYS A 7 -6.64 94.70 8.25
C LYS A 7 -6.52 93.45 9.12
N TRP A 8 -7.65 92.97 9.64
CA TRP A 8 -7.75 91.67 10.29
C TRP A 8 -7.63 90.58 9.22
N ARG A 9 -6.51 89.84 9.25
CA ARG A 9 -6.27 88.66 8.43
C ARG A 9 -6.97 87.48 9.10
N THR A 10 -8.11 87.06 8.56
CA THR A 10 -8.78 85.83 8.97
C THR A 10 -7.96 84.63 8.49
N GLN A 11 -7.28 83.96 9.43
CA GLN A 11 -6.50 82.76 9.16
C GLN A 11 -7.46 81.59 8.95
N ARG A 12 -7.75 81.30 7.68
CA ARG A 12 -8.60 80.19 7.22
C ARG A 12 -7.98 78.87 7.68
N GLN A 13 -8.50 78.27 8.75
CA GLN A 13 -8.04 76.97 9.25
C GLN A 13 -8.29 75.89 8.19
N LYS A 14 -7.21 75.21 7.78
CA LYS A 14 -7.22 74.13 6.78
C LYS A 14 -7.89 72.88 7.38
N THR A 15 -9.19 72.71 7.17
CA THR A 15 -9.99 71.53 7.59
C THR A 15 -9.76 70.27 6.72
N GLY A 16 -8.76 70.27 5.84
CA GLY A 16 -8.47 69.17 4.90
C GLY A 16 -7.67 67.98 5.44
N GLY A 17 -7.25 67.99 6.72
CA GLY A 17 -6.41 66.94 7.30
C GLY A 17 -7.14 65.67 7.75
N GLN A 18 -8.39 65.80 8.22
CA GLN A 18 -9.18 64.69 8.78
C GLN A 18 -9.50 63.60 7.74
N ARG A 19 -9.81 63.99 6.49
CA ARG A 19 -10.13 63.06 5.40
C ARG A 19 -8.93 62.19 4.99
N LYS A 20 -7.72 62.78 4.95
CA LYS A 20 -6.49 62.03 4.66
C LYS A 20 -6.17 61.00 5.74
N LYS A 21 -6.48 61.31 7.01
CA LYS A 21 -6.31 60.38 8.14
C LYS A 21 -7.24 59.16 8.04
N TRP A 22 -8.51 59.35 7.71
CA TRP A 22 -9.46 58.24 7.53
C TRP A 22 -9.09 57.31 6.36
N ILE A 23 -8.65 57.86 5.23
CA ILE A 23 -8.18 57.06 4.09
C ILE A 23 -6.95 56.22 4.47
N LEU A 24 -6.00 56.80 5.22
CA LEU A 24 -4.84 56.08 5.74
C LEU A 24 -5.24 54.94 6.69
N ILE A 25 -6.23 55.16 7.57
CA ILE A 25 -6.72 54.13 8.49
C ILE A 25 -7.37 52.97 7.73
N VAL A 26 -8.22 53.24 6.74
CA VAL A 26 -8.88 52.18 5.96
C VAL A 26 -7.87 51.37 5.15
N LEU A 27 -6.87 52.04 4.55
CA LEU A 27 -5.78 51.37 3.84
C LEU A 27 -4.97 50.47 4.78
N LEU A 28 -4.65 50.95 5.99
CA LEU A 28 -3.95 50.17 7.01
C LEU A 28 -4.74 48.92 7.42
N VAL A 29 -6.05 49.07 7.68
CA VAL A 29 -6.92 47.93 8.04
C VAL A 29 -6.99 46.92 6.90
N MET A 30 -7.10 47.37 5.65
CA MET A 30 -7.11 46.49 4.49
C MET A 30 -5.81 45.67 4.38
N ILE A 31 -4.65 46.32 4.56
CA ILE A 31 -3.34 45.64 4.60
C ILE A 31 -3.30 44.58 5.72
N ILE A 32 -3.76 44.93 6.93
CA ILE A 32 -3.78 44.00 8.07
C ILE A 32 -4.67 42.78 7.77
N VAL A 33 -5.85 42.99 7.18
CA VAL A 33 -6.77 41.91 6.81
C VAL A 33 -6.16 41.02 5.71
N THR A 34 -5.50 41.60 4.71
CA THR A 34 -4.81 40.82 3.67
C THR A 34 -3.69 39.97 4.25
N ILE A 35 -2.87 40.53 5.16
CA ILE A 35 -1.79 39.79 5.82
C ILE A 35 -2.38 38.64 6.67
N GLN A 36 -3.40 38.92 7.50
CA GLN A 36 -4.07 37.87 8.28
C GLN A 36 -4.64 36.75 7.40
N SER A 37 -5.27 37.11 6.27
CA SER A 37 -5.85 36.13 5.35
C SER A 37 -4.80 35.22 4.75
N VAL A 38 -3.66 35.77 4.30
CA VAL A 38 -2.57 34.96 3.71
C VAL A 38 -1.99 34.02 4.76
N THR A 39 -1.69 34.52 5.97
CA THR A 39 -1.13 33.69 7.05
C THR A 39 -2.11 32.61 7.53
N TYR A 40 -3.42 32.89 7.53
CA TYR A 40 -4.44 31.89 7.87
C TYR A 40 -4.46 30.75 6.85
N VAL A 41 -4.45 31.07 5.55
CA VAL A 41 -4.47 30.08 4.47
C VAL A 41 -3.22 29.20 4.53
N GLU A 42 -2.04 29.81 4.68
CA GLU A 42 -0.77 29.09 4.76
C GLU A 42 -0.77 28.08 5.92
N ARG A 43 -1.18 28.50 7.12
CA ARG A 43 -1.20 27.63 8.31
C ARG A 43 -2.21 26.49 8.23
N ASN A 44 -3.35 26.68 7.54
CA ASN A 44 -4.40 25.67 7.46
C ASN A 44 -4.21 24.71 6.27
N LEU A 45 -3.64 25.16 5.15
CA LEU A 45 -3.45 24.33 3.96
C LEU A 45 -2.14 23.54 3.98
N LYS A 46 -1.09 24.08 4.60
CA LYS A 46 0.23 23.45 4.61
C LYS A 46 0.23 22.03 5.20
N PRO A 47 -0.29 21.77 6.42
CA PRO A 47 -0.20 20.43 7.01
C PRO A 47 -0.95 19.34 6.22
N PRO A 48 -2.20 19.55 5.77
CA PRO A 48 -2.92 18.54 5.00
C PRO A 48 -2.28 18.25 3.63
N ILE A 49 -1.77 19.29 2.94
CA ILE A 49 -1.11 19.12 1.65
C ILE A 49 0.19 18.34 1.83
N MET A 50 1.00 18.69 2.82
CA MET A 50 2.26 18.00 3.11
C MET A 50 2.03 16.52 3.44
N HIS A 51 1.05 16.21 4.29
CA HIS A 51 0.72 14.84 4.65
C HIS A 51 0.34 13.99 3.42
N LEU A 52 -0.55 14.52 2.57
CA LEU A 52 -0.96 13.82 1.36
C LEU A 52 0.19 13.72 0.33
N ALA A 53 1.03 14.74 0.23
CA ALA A 53 2.22 14.73 -0.61
C ALA A 53 3.19 13.63 -0.18
N LYS A 54 3.48 13.48 1.13
CA LYS A 54 4.32 12.40 1.66
C LYS A 54 3.80 11.02 1.29
N ILE A 55 2.49 10.78 1.47
CA ILE A 55 1.85 9.52 1.07
C ILE A 55 2.05 9.27 -0.42
N ARG A 56 1.81 10.29 -1.25
CA ARG A 56 1.90 10.17 -2.71
C ARG A 56 3.32 9.90 -3.18
N VAL A 57 4.29 10.63 -2.62
CA VAL A 57 5.71 10.47 -2.92
C VAL A 57 6.22 9.11 -2.46
N LYS A 58 5.85 8.66 -1.26
CA LYS A 58 6.19 7.32 -0.76
C LYS A 58 5.64 6.22 -1.68
N GLN A 59 4.40 6.37 -2.15
CA GLN A 59 3.80 5.45 -3.10
C GLN A 59 4.58 5.41 -4.42
N LEU A 60 4.83 6.58 -5.02
CA LEU A 60 5.55 6.68 -6.30
C LEU A 60 6.99 6.16 -6.19
N GLY A 61 7.72 6.52 -5.13
CA GLY A 61 9.08 6.06 -4.87
C GLY A 61 9.15 4.56 -4.70
N THR A 62 8.26 3.98 -3.88
CA THR A 62 8.20 2.52 -3.67
C THR A 62 7.88 1.80 -4.99
N GLU A 63 6.91 2.29 -5.75
CA GLU A 63 6.52 1.70 -7.04
C GLU A 63 7.66 1.77 -8.07
N ALA A 64 8.31 2.93 -8.19
CA ALA A 64 9.40 3.14 -9.12
C ALA A 64 10.61 2.24 -8.79
N ILE A 65 11.01 2.19 -7.52
CA ILE A 65 12.09 1.32 -7.04
C ILE A 65 11.77 -0.15 -7.29
N ASN A 66 10.58 -0.61 -6.88
CA ASN A 66 10.17 -2.00 -7.05
C ASN A 66 10.14 -2.39 -8.54
N LYS A 67 9.62 -1.51 -9.40
CA LYS A 67 9.57 -1.72 -10.84
C LYS A 67 10.95 -1.77 -11.46
N ALA A 68 11.84 -0.84 -11.10
CA ALA A 68 13.20 -0.77 -11.63
C ALA A 68 14.00 -2.03 -11.28
N ILE A 69 13.99 -2.41 -10.01
CA ILE A 69 14.68 -3.62 -9.51
C ILE A 69 14.12 -4.90 -10.15
N THR A 70 12.79 -5.04 -10.18
CA THR A 70 12.15 -6.23 -10.79
C THR A 70 12.51 -6.35 -12.28
N SER A 71 12.55 -5.22 -13.01
CA SER A 71 12.91 -5.21 -14.43
C SER A 71 14.38 -5.61 -14.65
N GLN A 72 15.29 -5.16 -13.79
CA GLN A 72 16.71 -5.48 -13.88
C GLN A 72 16.99 -6.96 -13.58
N ILE A 73 16.37 -7.49 -12.52
CA ILE A 73 16.58 -8.89 -12.10
C ILE A 73 15.98 -9.86 -13.11
N SER A 74 14.81 -9.54 -13.68
CA SER A 74 14.19 -10.37 -14.72
C SER A 74 15.02 -10.43 -15.99
N ALA A 75 15.77 -9.37 -16.32
CA ALA A 75 16.65 -9.30 -17.48
C ALA A 75 17.99 -10.02 -17.27
N ALA A 76 18.43 -10.23 -16.02
CA ALA A 76 19.72 -10.83 -15.68
C ALA A 76 19.77 -12.37 -15.87
N GLY A 77 18.68 -12.99 -16.31
CA GLY A 77 18.57 -14.45 -16.49
C GLY A 77 18.35 -15.19 -15.17
N PRO A 78 18.09 -16.51 -15.19
CA PRO A 78 18.01 -17.32 -13.98
C PRO A 78 19.33 -17.14 -13.21
N SER A 79 19.23 -16.48 -12.06
CA SER A 79 20.35 -16.13 -11.20
C SER A 79 21.24 -17.36 -11.00
N ASN A 80 22.54 -17.21 -11.26
CA ASN A 80 23.54 -18.08 -10.66
C ASN A 80 23.16 -18.35 -9.21
N GLU A 81 23.28 -19.60 -8.77
CA GLU A 81 22.92 -20.04 -7.42
C GLU A 81 23.41 -19.02 -6.38
N LEU A 82 22.48 -18.27 -5.78
CA LEU A 82 22.77 -17.39 -4.64
C LEU A 82 23.31 -18.17 -3.44
N ILE A 83 23.13 -19.49 -3.51
CA ILE A 83 23.36 -20.46 -2.46
C ILE A 83 24.13 -21.63 -3.06
N ASP A 84 25.36 -21.80 -2.61
CA ASP A 84 26.23 -22.93 -2.95
C ASP A 84 25.98 -24.07 -1.97
N TRP A 85 25.50 -25.22 -2.47
CA TRP A 85 25.31 -26.41 -1.64
C TRP A 85 26.65 -27.05 -1.27
N LYS A 86 26.79 -27.43 0.00
CA LYS A 86 27.92 -28.22 0.50
C LYS A 86 27.47 -29.64 0.73
N THR A 87 28.19 -30.54 0.09
CA THR A 87 27.94 -31.98 0.14
C THR A 87 29.08 -32.67 0.86
N ASP A 88 28.78 -33.66 1.70
CA ASP A 88 29.78 -34.52 2.32
C ASP A 88 30.39 -35.53 1.32
N ALA A 89 31.33 -36.35 1.78
CA ALA A 89 32.01 -37.35 0.97
C ALA A 89 31.07 -38.45 0.45
N GLU A 90 29.92 -38.64 1.09
CA GLU A 90 28.88 -39.60 0.72
C GLU A 90 27.85 -39.03 -0.26
N GLY A 91 27.95 -37.76 -0.64
CA GLY A 91 27.01 -37.13 -1.58
C GLY A 91 25.77 -36.53 -0.91
N LYS A 92 25.73 -36.43 0.42
CA LYS A 92 24.61 -35.88 1.18
C LYS A 92 24.83 -34.40 1.52
N ILE A 93 23.74 -33.61 1.49
CA ILE A 93 23.79 -32.17 1.75
C ILE A 93 24.15 -31.95 3.23
N SER A 94 25.35 -31.45 3.48
CA SER A 94 25.85 -31.09 4.81
C SER A 94 25.47 -29.65 5.18
N GLY A 95 25.14 -28.80 4.20
CA GLY A 95 24.72 -27.42 4.44
C GLY A 95 24.72 -26.60 3.16
N PHE A 96 24.60 -25.29 3.33
CA PHE A 96 24.66 -24.33 2.23
C PHE A 96 25.46 -23.11 2.63
N MET A 97 26.11 -22.47 1.66
CA MET A 97 26.84 -21.22 1.85
C MET A 97 26.25 -20.17 0.90
N LEU A 98 26.13 -18.92 1.34
CA LEU A 98 25.79 -17.85 0.41
C LEU A 98 26.98 -17.52 -0.48
N ASN A 99 26.72 -17.37 -1.78
CA ASN A 99 27.71 -16.89 -2.74
C ASN A 99 27.93 -15.38 -2.54
N TYR A 100 29.05 -15.02 -1.90
CA TYR A 100 29.35 -13.61 -1.59
C TYR A 100 29.60 -12.76 -2.85
N ASN A 101 30.14 -13.35 -3.91
CA ASN A 101 30.37 -12.61 -5.16
C ASN A 101 29.04 -12.20 -5.81
N GLU A 102 28.07 -13.10 -5.82
CA GLU A 102 26.71 -12.80 -6.30
C GLU A 102 26.00 -11.80 -5.39
N HIS A 103 26.15 -11.94 -4.07
CA HIS A 103 25.63 -10.97 -3.09
C HIS A 103 26.14 -9.55 -3.36
N MET A 104 27.45 -9.37 -3.56
CA MET A 104 28.05 -8.08 -3.85
C MET A 104 27.64 -7.53 -5.22
N ARG A 105 27.57 -8.41 -6.24
CA ARG A 105 27.12 -8.04 -7.59
C ARG A 105 25.69 -7.52 -7.59
N ILE A 106 24.78 -8.22 -6.90
CA ILE A 106 23.36 -7.83 -6.80
C ILE A 106 23.23 -6.53 -6.00
N THR A 107 23.88 -6.43 -4.85
CA THR A 107 23.85 -5.22 -4.01
C THR A 107 24.33 -4.00 -4.81
N SER A 108 25.47 -4.11 -5.51
CA SER A 108 26.02 -3.01 -6.32
C SER A 108 25.14 -2.65 -7.52
N SER A 109 24.57 -3.65 -8.20
CA SER A 109 23.68 -3.45 -9.34
C SER A 109 22.38 -2.77 -8.91
N ALA A 110 21.78 -3.27 -7.82
CA ALA A 110 20.58 -2.68 -7.22
C ALA A 110 20.82 -1.25 -6.76
N LEU A 111 21.95 -0.98 -6.08
CA LEU A 111 22.33 0.37 -5.68
C LEU A 111 22.39 1.32 -6.88
N SER A 112 23.05 0.92 -7.97
CA SER A 112 23.12 1.75 -9.18
C SER A 112 21.73 2.00 -9.78
N VAL A 113 20.89 0.96 -9.89
CA VAL A 113 19.54 1.08 -10.46
C VAL A 113 18.65 1.99 -9.62
N VAL A 114 18.68 1.84 -8.29
CA VAL A 114 17.90 2.70 -7.39
C VAL A 114 18.38 4.13 -7.46
N GLN A 115 19.70 4.36 -7.45
CA GLN A 115 20.27 5.70 -7.54
C GLN A 115 19.85 6.41 -8.83
N THR A 116 19.95 5.73 -9.98
CA THR A 116 19.51 6.29 -11.27
C THR A 116 17.99 6.52 -11.29
N THR A 117 17.20 5.58 -10.78
CA THR A 117 15.74 5.72 -10.72
C THR A 117 15.32 6.94 -9.89
N LEU A 118 15.94 7.15 -8.72
CA LEU A 118 15.65 8.31 -7.87
C LEU A 118 16.08 9.63 -8.51
N GLN A 119 17.19 9.65 -9.25
CA GLN A 119 17.62 10.84 -10.01
C GLN A 119 16.64 11.17 -11.15
N GLU A 120 16.12 10.17 -11.85
CA GLU A 120 15.09 10.38 -12.87
C GLU A 120 13.80 10.93 -12.27
N MET A 121 13.43 10.45 -11.08
CA MET A 121 12.25 10.93 -10.34
C MET A 121 12.33 12.40 -9.92
N GLU A 122 13.53 12.98 -9.80
CA GLU A 122 13.71 14.40 -9.49
C GLU A 122 13.06 15.31 -10.54
N THR A 123 13.04 14.85 -11.79
CA THR A 123 12.47 15.60 -12.92
C THR A 123 10.97 15.42 -13.09
N ILE A 124 10.36 14.46 -12.37
CA ILE A 124 8.95 14.13 -12.50
C ILE A 124 8.12 15.03 -11.59
N GLU A 125 7.26 15.85 -12.18
CA GLU A 125 6.26 16.64 -11.45
C GLU A 125 4.94 15.85 -11.35
N ASP A 126 4.56 15.46 -10.13
CA ASP A 126 3.19 14.96 -9.86
C ASP A 126 2.34 16.08 -9.24
N HIS A 127 1.03 15.87 -9.15
CA HIS A 127 0.07 16.88 -8.73
C HIS A 127 -0.89 16.33 -7.67
N VAL A 128 -1.04 17.06 -6.58
CA VAL A 128 -1.97 16.72 -5.49
C VAL A 128 -3.15 17.70 -5.50
N PRO A 129 -4.40 17.23 -5.66
CA PRO A 129 -5.57 18.11 -5.57
C PRO A 129 -5.80 18.56 -4.12
N VAL A 130 -5.87 19.88 -3.90
CA VAL A 130 -6.01 20.48 -2.56
C VAL A 130 -7.27 19.99 -1.85
N GLY A 131 -8.36 19.76 -2.61
CA GLY A 131 -9.59 19.25 -2.03
C GLY A 131 -9.46 17.87 -1.40
N GLN A 132 -8.57 17.02 -1.93
CA GLN A 132 -8.27 15.70 -1.35
C GLN A 132 -7.45 15.85 -0.06
N ALA A 133 -6.48 16.76 -0.05
CA ALA A 133 -5.72 17.09 1.15
C ALA A 133 -6.65 17.61 2.27
N LEU A 134 -7.64 18.44 1.92
CA LEU A 134 -8.63 18.97 2.87
C LEU A 134 -9.75 17.96 3.24
N GLY A 135 -9.74 16.75 2.68
CA GLY A 135 -10.75 15.73 2.96
C GLY A 135 -12.15 16.06 2.45
N SER A 136 -12.28 16.95 1.45
CA SER A 136 -13.58 17.34 0.87
C SER A 136 -13.82 16.61 -0.45
N PRO A 137 -14.75 15.63 -0.52
CA PRO A 137 -14.98 14.84 -1.72
C PRO A 137 -15.37 15.68 -2.95
N LEU A 138 -16.08 16.79 -2.74
CA LEU A 138 -16.49 17.71 -3.80
C LEU A 138 -15.27 18.44 -4.39
N LEU A 139 -14.37 18.92 -3.53
CA LEU A 139 -13.18 19.65 -3.96
C LEU A 139 -12.07 18.73 -4.45
N SER A 140 -12.06 17.44 -4.11
CA SER A 140 -11.08 16.48 -4.62
C SER A 140 -11.12 16.36 -6.15
N SER A 141 -12.30 16.53 -6.75
CA SER A 141 -12.49 16.36 -8.21
C SER A 141 -12.36 17.67 -8.99
N PHE A 142 -12.63 18.82 -8.37
CA PHE A 142 -12.71 20.13 -9.04
C PHE A 142 -11.77 21.20 -8.45
N GLY A 143 -11.04 20.88 -7.39
CA GLY A 143 -10.16 21.81 -6.71
C GLY A 143 -8.85 22.09 -7.46
N PRO A 144 -8.13 23.16 -7.05
CA PRO A 144 -6.82 23.46 -7.59
C PRO A 144 -5.84 22.32 -7.31
N LYS A 145 -4.94 22.05 -8.26
CA LYS A 145 -3.89 21.06 -8.13
C LYS A 145 -2.58 21.74 -7.75
N VAL A 146 -1.91 21.23 -6.72
CA VAL A 146 -0.61 21.72 -6.26
C VAL A 146 0.46 20.78 -6.79
N PRO A 147 1.49 21.30 -7.50
CA PRO A 147 2.59 20.47 -7.96
C PRO A 147 3.42 19.99 -6.77
N ILE A 148 3.86 18.74 -6.83
CA ILE A 148 4.78 18.13 -5.88
C ILE A 148 6.02 17.67 -6.64
N ARG A 149 7.18 17.89 -6.03
CA ARG A 149 8.47 17.43 -6.54
C ARG A 149 9.15 16.55 -5.51
N ILE A 150 9.96 15.62 -5.99
CA ILE A 150 10.72 14.67 -5.17
C ILE A 150 12.18 15.03 -5.35
N GLU A 151 12.92 15.23 -4.27
CA GLU A 151 14.35 15.53 -4.35
C GLU A 151 15.13 14.51 -3.51
N PRO A 152 15.93 13.63 -4.10
CA PRO A 152 16.73 12.65 -3.36
C PRO A 152 17.67 13.33 -2.36
N GLN A 153 17.68 12.88 -1.11
CA GLN A 153 18.56 13.42 -0.06
C GLN A 153 19.66 12.39 0.25
N GLY A 154 20.90 12.70 -0.14
CA GLY A 154 22.06 11.89 0.20
C GLY A 154 22.18 10.57 -0.57
N ALA A 155 22.93 9.63 -0.01
CA ALA A 155 23.22 8.33 -0.61
C ALA A 155 22.20 7.28 -0.19
N VAL A 156 21.73 6.49 -1.16
CA VAL A 156 20.82 5.36 -0.91
C VAL A 156 21.58 4.24 -0.22
N LYS A 157 20.93 3.59 0.75
CA LYS A 157 21.42 2.35 1.36
C LYS A 157 20.69 1.15 0.79
N VAL A 158 21.44 0.18 0.27
CA VAL A 158 20.92 -1.07 -0.27
C VAL A 158 21.70 -2.22 0.34
N ASP A 159 20.98 -3.17 0.95
CA ASP A 159 21.55 -4.38 1.54
C ASP A 159 20.78 -5.61 1.06
N LEU A 160 21.47 -6.73 0.86
CA LEU A 160 20.84 -8.03 0.59
C LEU A 160 20.82 -8.86 1.88
N ASN A 161 19.62 -9.09 2.42
CA ASN A 161 19.38 -9.76 3.69
C ASN A 161 18.73 -11.13 3.50
N THR A 162 18.70 -11.93 4.57
CA THR A 162 18.09 -13.26 4.57
C THR A 162 17.25 -13.46 5.82
N ARG A 163 16.01 -13.94 5.65
CA ARG A 163 15.14 -14.35 6.75
C ARG A 163 14.81 -15.83 6.67
N GLN A 164 14.75 -16.49 7.82
CA GLN A 164 14.52 -17.93 7.93
C GLN A 164 13.17 -18.15 8.59
N GLN A 165 12.35 -19.03 8.02
CA GLN A 165 11.04 -19.40 8.55
C GLN A 165 10.96 -20.93 8.68
N ASN A 166 10.45 -21.45 9.80
CA ASN A 166 10.26 -22.89 9.96
C ASN A 166 9.06 -23.34 9.11
N ALA A 167 9.28 -24.27 8.17
CA ALA A 167 8.27 -24.77 7.25
C ALA A 167 7.77 -26.19 7.56
N GLY A 168 8.26 -26.85 8.63
CA GLY A 168 7.82 -28.21 9.00
C GLY A 168 8.80 -29.00 9.87
N ILE A 169 8.59 -30.33 9.93
CA ILE A 169 9.43 -31.27 10.69
C ILE A 169 10.80 -31.35 9.99
N ASN A 170 11.75 -30.55 10.45
CA ASN A 170 13.11 -30.42 9.93
C ASN A 170 13.25 -29.73 8.56
N MET A 171 12.43 -28.71 8.27
CA MET A 171 12.62 -27.88 7.08
C MET A 171 12.54 -26.39 7.38
N ILE A 172 13.40 -25.61 6.72
CA ILE A 172 13.40 -24.15 6.80
C ILE A 172 13.19 -23.54 5.41
N LEU A 173 12.34 -22.53 5.33
CA LEU A 173 12.21 -21.65 4.20
C LEU A 173 13.15 -20.47 4.42
N VAL A 174 14.17 -20.39 3.59
CA VAL A 174 15.13 -19.29 3.54
C VAL A 174 14.66 -18.32 2.46
N GLU A 175 14.41 -17.07 2.83
CA GLU A 175 14.04 -16.01 1.91
C GLU A 175 15.15 -14.97 1.84
N VAL A 176 15.63 -14.72 0.63
CA VAL A 176 16.62 -13.69 0.33
C VAL A 176 15.90 -12.49 -0.25
N TYR A 177 16.10 -11.31 0.34
CA TYR A 177 15.43 -10.07 -0.04
C TYR A 177 16.40 -8.89 -0.03
N ILE A 178 16.16 -7.92 -0.91
CA ILE A 178 16.88 -6.64 -0.90
C ILE A 178 16.13 -5.69 0.02
N HIS A 179 16.83 -5.09 0.97
CA HIS A 179 16.36 -4.01 1.83
C HIS A 179 16.91 -2.68 1.33
N ILE A 180 16.02 -1.74 1.01
CA ILE A 180 16.38 -0.45 0.42
C ILE A 180 15.85 0.64 1.34
N VAL A 181 16.75 1.52 1.79
CA VAL A 181 16.43 2.71 2.57
C VAL A 181 16.91 3.93 1.79
N ALA A 182 15.96 4.77 1.38
CA ALA A 182 16.21 6.01 0.68
C ALA A 182 15.58 7.18 1.43
N GLU A 183 16.36 8.23 1.66
CA GLU A 183 15.87 9.50 2.18
C GLU A 183 15.56 10.43 1.01
N ILE A 184 14.35 10.97 0.97
CA ILE A 184 13.90 11.88 -0.09
C ILE A 184 13.21 13.08 0.54
N ALA A 185 13.36 14.26 -0.05
CA ALA A 185 12.64 15.45 0.34
C ALA A 185 11.38 15.60 -0.52
N VAL A 186 10.25 15.82 0.15
CA VAL A 186 8.99 16.16 -0.50
C VAL A 186 8.90 17.67 -0.60
N VAL A 187 8.95 18.18 -1.82
CA VAL A 187 8.96 19.61 -2.11
C VAL A 187 7.58 20.06 -2.57
N VAL A 188 6.97 20.96 -1.80
CA VAL A 188 5.70 21.62 -2.13
C VAL A 188 5.90 23.15 -2.12
N PRO A 189 5.08 23.96 -2.83
CA PRO A 189 5.31 25.41 -2.93
C PRO A 189 5.37 26.20 -1.62
N LEU A 190 4.93 25.62 -0.50
CA LEU A 190 4.84 26.28 0.81
C LEU A 190 5.80 25.69 1.85
N ASP A 191 6.41 24.53 1.58
CA ASP A 191 7.32 23.87 2.52
C ASP A 191 8.11 22.71 1.88
N MET A 192 9.14 22.24 2.58
CA MET A 192 9.87 21.04 2.20
C MET A 192 10.15 20.20 3.45
N GLU A 193 9.81 18.92 3.41
CA GLU A 193 10.06 18.00 4.52
C GLU A 193 10.71 16.70 4.03
N PRO A 194 11.67 16.13 4.77
CA PRO A 194 12.21 14.81 4.47
C PRO A 194 11.18 13.71 4.75
N GLU A 195 11.27 12.63 3.97
CA GLU A 195 10.49 11.41 4.06
C GLU A 195 11.40 10.22 3.74
N VAL A 196 11.24 9.13 4.48
CA VAL A 196 12.03 7.89 4.30
C VAL A 196 11.20 6.86 3.55
N VAL A 197 11.73 6.39 2.42
CA VAL A 197 11.21 5.25 1.68
C VAL A 197 12.01 4.01 2.10
N ASP A 198 11.32 3.10 2.77
CA ASP A 198 11.84 1.82 3.24
C ASP A 198 11.05 0.71 2.53
N THR A 199 11.74 -0.10 1.71
CA THR A 199 11.11 -1.16 0.92
C THR A 199 11.96 -2.44 0.95
N GLU A 200 11.27 -3.58 1.04
CA GLU A 200 11.85 -4.92 0.97
C GLU A 200 11.36 -5.62 -0.30
N ILE A 201 12.30 -6.10 -1.12
CA ILE A 201 11.99 -6.78 -2.38
C ILE A 201 12.50 -8.22 -2.29
N PRO A 202 11.61 -9.23 -2.27
CA PRO A 202 12.03 -10.63 -2.28
C PRO A 202 12.66 -10.98 -3.62
N ILE A 203 13.78 -11.71 -3.57
CA ILE A 203 14.55 -12.10 -4.76
C ILE A 203 14.43 -13.59 -4.99
N SER A 204 14.61 -14.39 -3.94
CA SER A 204 14.60 -15.85 -4.04
C SER A 204 14.11 -16.50 -2.75
N TYR A 205 13.51 -17.66 -2.92
CA TYR A 205 13.10 -18.55 -1.85
C TYR A 205 13.82 -19.88 -2.01
N LEU A 206 14.34 -20.40 -0.92
CA LEU A 206 14.92 -21.72 -0.86
C LEU A 206 14.28 -22.51 0.28
N LEU A 207 13.73 -23.69 -0.05
CA LEU A 207 13.31 -24.66 0.95
C LEU A 207 14.47 -25.63 1.22
N VAL A 208 15.01 -25.58 2.43
CA VAL A 208 16.02 -26.54 2.89
C VAL A 208 15.28 -27.63 3.66
N VAL A 209 15.40 -28.87 3.18
CA VAL A 209 14.79 -30.05 3.80
C VAL A 209 15.89 -30.87 4.46
N GLY A 210 15.80 -31.05 5.77
CA GLY A 210 16.64 -31.97 6.52
C GLY A 210 16.01 -33.36 6.61
N ASP A 211 16.81 -34.35 6.99
CA ASP A 211 16.31 -35.72 7.14
C ASP A 211 15.27 -35.79 8.25
N VAL A 212 14.16 -36.47 7.95
CA VAL A 212 13.19 -36.84 8.97
C VAL A 212 13.66 -38.13 9.67
N PRO A 213 13.55 -38.25 11.00
CA PRO A 213 13.86 -39.50 11.69
C PRO A 213 13.03 -40.67 11.15
N MET A 214 13.66 -41.85 11.02
CA MET A 214 12.98 -43.08 10.59
C MET A 214 11.94 -43.58 11.61
N TYR A 215 12.09 -43.20 12.88
CA TYR A 215 11.26 -43.65 13.99
C TYR A 215 10.80 -42.45 14.84
N TYR A 216 9.54 -42.49 15.26
CA TYR A 216 8.95 -41.55 16.20
C TYR A 216 8.49 -42.31 17.43
N TYR A 217 8.49 -41.65 18.59
CA TYR A 217 7.94 -42.21 19.83
C TYR A 217 6.89 -41.26 20.39
N ASP A 218 5.84 -41.80 21.00
CA ASP A 218 4.88 -41.01 21.75
C ASP A 218 5.49 -40.52 23.08
N GLY A 219 4.76 -39.69 23.83
CA GLY A 219 5.17 -39.20 25.14
C GLY A 219 5.36 -40.29 26.21
N ASN A 220 4.98 -41.54 25.90
CA ASN A 220 5.11 -42.70 26.76
C ASN A 220 6.26 -43.62 26.33
N GLY A 221 7.00 -43.27 25.28
CA GLY A 221 8.14 -44.05 24.77
C GLY A 221 7.75 -45.23 23.88
N ASN A 222 6.51 -45.31 23.40
CA ASN A 222 6.11 -46.33 22.42
C ASN A 222 6.37 -45.84 21.00
N PRO A 223 6.90 -46.68 20.10
CA PRO A 223 7.15 -46.28 18.73
C PRO A 223 5.83 -46.10 17.96
N VAL A 224 5.73 -45.01 17.19
CA VAL A 224 4.55 -44.65 16.39
C VAL A 224 4.89 -44.58 14.90
N GLY A 225 3.90 -44.88 14.05
CA GLY A 225 4.04 -44.91 12.58
C GLY A 225 4.26 -46.31 12.00
N GLU A 226 4.28 -46.41 10.67
CA GLU A 226 4.35 -47.68 9.92
C GLU A 226 5.63 -48.49 10.22
N ASN A 227 6.72 -47.81 10.58
CA ASN A 227 8.00 -48.43 10.96
C ASN A 227 8.12 -48.71 12.47
N GLY A 228 7.06 -48.52 13.27
CA GLY A 228 7.14 -48.57 14.72
C GLY A 228 7.53 -49.95 15.28
N ALA A 229 7.18 -51.04 14.60
CA ALA A 229 7.50 -52.41 15.02
C ALA A 229 9.01 -52.74 14.97
N SER A 230 9.79 -52.00 14.17
CA SER A 230 11.24 -52.20 14.02
C SER A 230 12.06 -51.14 14.76
N ALA A 231 11.41 -50.32 15.60
CA ALA A 231 12.05 -49.21 16.28
C ALA A 231 12.83 -49.70 17.53
N PRO A 232 14.08 -49.25 17.74
CA PRO A 232 14.89 -49.69 18.88
C PRO A 232 14.33 -49.21 20.22
N SER A 233 14.10 -50.11 21.18
CA SER A 233 13.53 -49.77 22.50
C SER A 233 14.33 -48.66 23.22
N ILE A 234 13.68 -47.55 23.56
CA ILE A 234 14.30 -46.50 24.37
C ILE A 234 14.28 -46.93 25.84
N ALA A 235 15.45 -47.24 26.40
CA ALA A 235 15.60 -47.42 27.84
C ALA A 235 15.65 -46.03 28.50
N ILE A 236 14.59 -45.65 29.20
CA ILE A 236 14.63 -44.46 30.07
C ILE A 236 15.60 -44.77 31.22
N PRO A 237 16.62 -43.93 31.48
CA PRO A 237 17.47 -44.11 32.65
C PRO A 237 16.58 -44.17 33.88
N SER A 238 16.67 -45.28 34.63
CA SER A 238 15.92 -45.41 35.87
C SER A 238 16.37 -44.30 36.83
N LEU A 239 15.42 -43.46 37.26
CA LEU A 239 15.63 -42.61 38.42
C LEU A 239 16.09 -43.53 39.58
N PRO A 240 17.15 -43.17 40.34
CA PRO A 240 17.64 -44.03 41.40
C PRO A 240 16.52 -44.28 42.42
N GLY A 241 15.95 -45.49 42.42
CA GLY A 241 14.93 -45.91 43.39
C GLY A 241 13.59 -46.44 42.86
N GLY A 242 13.40 -46.65 41.54
CA GLY A 242 12.15 -47.23 41.01
C GLY A 242 12.26 -48.71 40.62
N THR A 243 11.45 -49.57 41.25
CA THR A 243 11.36 -51.03 41.00
C THR A 243 10.87 -51.36 39.58
N VAL A 244 11.57 -52.27 38.90
CA VAL A 244 11.27 -52.84 37.57
C VAL A 244 10.02 -53.74 37.57
N PRO A 245 9.10 -53.65 36.58
CA PRO A 245 8.24 -54.76 36.20
C PRO A 245 8.95 -55.61 35.13
N ASN A 246 9.07 -56.89 35.45
CA ASN A 246 9.65 -57.93 34.60
C ASN A 246 8.61 -58.42 33.59
N THR A 247 8.86 -58.28 32.29
CA THR A 247 8.22 -59.10 31.26
C THR A 247 9.31 -59.67 30.35
N GLY A 248 9.80 -60.84 30.74
CA GLY A 248 10.71 -61.65 29.94
C GLY A 248 9.99 -62.36 28.80
N VAL A 249 10.71 -62.54 27.69
CA VAL A 249 10.38 -63.51 26.65
C VAL A 249 11.67 -64.29 26.35
N THR A 250 11.65 -65.58 26.65
CA THR A 250 12.70 -66.56 26.31
C THR A 250 12.32 -67.34 25.05
N THR A 251 13.26 -67.48 24.12
CA THR A 251 13.32 -68.48 23.03
C THR A 251 13.92 -69.82 23.54
N PRO A 252 14.19 -70.85 22.71
CA PRO A 252 13.30 -71.73 21.93
C PRO A 252 13.52 -73.23 22.30
N ASP A 253 12.80 -74.16 21.62
CA ASP A 253 13.21 -75.53 21.22
C ASP A 253 12.25 -76.71 21.56
N ALA A 254 12.38 -77.76 20.76
CA ALA A 254 11.42 -78.76 20.31
C ALA A 254 11.23 -80.03 21.17
N GLY A 255 10.17 -80.81 20.86
CA GLY A 255 10.14 -82.27 21.04
C GLY A 255 8.85 -82.90 21.61
N THR A 256 8.01 -83.46 20.71
CA THR A 256 7.22 -84.74 20.73
C THR A 256 6.61 -85.26 22.05
N THR A 257 5.34 -85.66 22.22
CA THR A 257 4.49 -86.65 21.49
C THR A 257 3.02 -86.57 21.96
N VAL A 258 2.06 -86.82 21.05
CA VAL A 258 0.65 -87.19 21.31
C VAL A 258 0.34 -88.47 20.52
N PRO A 259 -0.58 -89.34 20.99
CA PRO A 259 -1.53 -89.89 20.03
C PRO A 259 -2.99 -89.98 20.50
N SER A 260 -3.87 -89.95 19.48
CA SER A 260 -5.14 -90.69 19.27
C SER A 260 -6.51 -90.12 19.74
N GLY A 261 -7.46 -90.16 18.78
CA GLY A 261 -8.93 -90.02 18.90
C GLY A 261 -9.48 -88.74 18.24
N GLU A 262 -9.88 -88.64 16.96
CA GLU A 262 -11.07 -89.23 16.25
C GLU A 262 -12.38 -88.95 17.03
N GLU A 263 -13.47 -88.32 16.57
CA GLU A 263 -14.09 -87.93 15.27
C GLU A 263 -15.01 -86.70 15.57
N GLU A 264 -15.01 -85.61 14.78
CA GLU A 264 -15.84 -85.33 13.60
C GLU A 264 -17.28 -84.80 13.89
N SER A 265 -17.50 -83.52 13.60
CA SER A 265 -18.80 -83.02 13.10
C SER A 265 -18.58 -81.73 12.31
N GLU A 266 -18.57 -81.88 10.99
CA GLU A 266 -18.63 -80.81 9.99
C GLU A 266 -19.94 -80.01 10.10
N LEU A 267 -19.85 -78.69 9.97
CA LEU A 267 -20.92 -77.84 9.45
C LEU A 267 -20.28 -76.77 8.57
N TYR A 268 -20.42 -76.92 7.25
CA TYR A 268 -19.90 -76.01 6.24
C TYR A 268 -20.56 -74.63 6.31
N MET A 269 -19.76 -73.56 6.26
CA MET A 269 -20.15 -72.32 5.59
C MET A 269 -18.92 -71.67 4.93
N GLU A 270 -18.99 -71.67 3.59
CA GLU A 270 -18.29 -70.90 2.55
C GLU A 270 -16.92 -70.21 2.80
N GLU A 271 -15.99 -70.55 1.89
CA GLU A 271 -14.70 -69.90 1.64
C GLU A 271 -14.89 -68.48 1.05
N PRO A 272 -14.30 -67.41 1.62
CA PRO A 272 -14.17 -66.18 0.87
C PRO A 272 -12.93 -66.26 -0.02
N ALA A 273 -13.17 -66.47 -1.31
CA ALA A 273 -12.23 -66.21 -2.38
C ALA A 273 -11.60 -64.82 -2.23
N TYR A 274 -10.27 -64.78 -2.12
CA TYR A 274 -9.48 -63.55 -2.13
C TYR A 274 -9.55 -62.89 -3.53
N PRO A 275 -10.11 -61.67 -3.67
CA PRO A 275 -10.27 -61.06 -4.98
C PRO A 275 -8.99 -60.29 -5.38
N PHE A 276 -8.19 -60.87 -6.26
CA PHE A 276 -7.10 -60.18 -7.00
C PHE A 276 -7.65 -59.17 -8.03
N ARG A 277 -8.79 -58.53 -7.76
CA ARG A 277 -9.53 -57.65 -8.68
C ARG A 277 -9.71 -56.21 -8.16
N GLN A 278 -9.29 -55.91 -6.93
CA GLN A 278 -9.44 -54.57 -6.34
C GLN A 278 -8.38 -53.55 -6.78
N VAL A 279 -7.17 -53.99 -7.16
CA VAL A 279 -6.09 -53.06 -7.55
C VAL A 279 -6.37 -52.43 -8.93
N THR A 280 -7.08 -53.13 -9.81
CA THR A 280 -7.48 -52.58 -11.12
C THR A 280 -8.74 -51.72 -11.02
N SER A 281 -9.63 -51.94 -10.05
CA SER A 281 -10.83 -51.11 -9.86
C SER A 281 -10.52 -49.78 -9.18
N GLU A 282 -9.65 -49.74 -8.16
CA GLU A 282 -9.30 -48.49 -7.48
C GLU A 282 -8.46 -47.55 -8.38
N PHE A 283 -7.65 -48.12 -9.28
CA PHE A 283 -6.94 -47.36 -10.30
C PHE A 283 -7.87 -46.85 -11.40
N ASN A 284 -8.87 -47.64 -11.82
CA ASN A 284 -9.90 -47.17 -12.76
C ASN A 284 -10.81 -46.12 -12.11
N GLU A 285 -11.13 -46.23 -10.82
CA GLU A 285 -11.94 -45.28 -10.08
C GLU A 285 -11.18 -43.96 -9.84
N LYS A 286 -9.88 -44.03 -9.51
CA LYS A 286 -9.01 -42.83 -9.45
C LYS A 286 -8.81 -42.19 -10.82
N LYS A 287 -8.77 -42.97 -11.90
CA LYS A 287 -8.71 -42.47 -13.29
C LYS A 287 -10.03 -41.82 -13.70
N GLU A 288 -11.18 -42.41 -13.38
CA GLU A 288 -12.49 -41.81 -13.61
C GLU A 288 -12.71 -40.57 -12.74
N LEU A 289 -12.25 -40.54 -11.49
CA LEU A 289 -12.27 -39.36 -10.62
C LEU A 289 -11.39 -38.23 -11.19
N ALA A 290 -10.22 -38.55 -11.75
CA ALA A 290 -9.36 -37.58 -12.41
C ALA A 290 -10.01 -37.03 -13.69
N VAL A 291 -10.60 -37.89 -14.52
CA VAL A 291 -11.33 -37.47 -15.74
C VAL A 291 -12.59 -36.67 -15.38
N MET A 292 -13.29 -37.01 -14.30
CA MET A 292 -14.43 -36.25 -13.78
C MET A 292 -14.00 -34.91 -13.17
N ARG A 293 -12.87 -34.85 -12.47
CA ARG A 293 -12.28 -33.59 -11.99
C ARG A 293 -11.91 -32.70 -13.15
N VAL A 294 -11.22 -33.21 -14.17
CA VAL A 294 -10.86 -32.45 -15.38
C VAL A 294 -12.13 -31.97 -16.08
N ASN A 295 -13.11 -32.83 -16.35
CA ASN A 295 -14.38 -32.41 -16.96
C ASN A 295 -15.18 -31.40 -16.11
N SER A 296 -15.10 -31.48 -14.78
CA SER A 296 -15.72 -30.50 -13.88
C SER A 296 -14.98 -29.16 -13.90
N ILE A 297 -13.65 -29.17 -14.04
CA ILE A 297 -12.82 -27.98 -14.19
C ILE A 297 -13.10 -27.35 -15.56
N THR A 298 -13.16 -28.14 -16.65
CA THR A 298 -13.48 -27.63 -17.98
C THR A 298 -14.90 -27.07 -18.06
N ARG A 299 -15.89 -27.70 -17.39
CA ARG A 299 -17.25 -27.12 -17.29
C ARG A 299 -17.29 -25.88 -16.41
N LYS A 300 -16.51 -25.81 -15.32
CA LYS A 300 -16.38 -24.60 -14.49
C LYS A 300 -15.71 -23.48 -15.27
N GLU A 301 -14.66 -23.74 -16.03
CA GLU A 301 -14.02 -22.76 -16.92
C GLU A 301 -14.96 -22.34 -18.06
N LEU A 302 -15.70 -23.27 -18.67
CA LEU A 302 -16.71 -22.94 -19.69
C LEU A 302 -17.88 -22.13 -19.11
N ALA A 303 -18.27 -22.38 -17.86
CA ALA A 303 -19.26 -21.57 -17.14
C ALA A 303 -18.70 -20.19 -16.80
N VAL A 304 -17.45 -20.09 -16.35
CA VAL A 304 -16.75 -18.81 -16.13
C VAL A 304 -16.58 -18.05 -17.44
N MET A 305 -16.31 -18.71 -18.56
CA MET A 305 -16.22 -18.11 -19.89
C MET A 305 -17.58 -17.67 -20.44
N ARG A 306 -18.66 -18.42 -20.17
CA ARG A 306 -20.05 -18.00 -20.45
C ARG A 306 -20.45 -16.81 -19.58
N VAL A 307 -20.11 -16.81 -18.30
CA VAL A 307 -20.36 -15.66 -17.40
C VAL A 307 -19.56 -14.44 -17.86
N ASN A 308 -18.31 -14.60 -18.30
CA ASN A 308 -17.50 -13.50 -18.85
C ASN A 308 -18.04 -12.96 -20.20
N SER A 309 -18.63 -13.80 -21.05
CA SER A 309 -19.27 -13.34 -22.30
C SER A 309 -20.65 -12.71 -22.09
N ILE A 310 -21.42 -13.16 -21.10
CA ILE A 310 -22.70 -12.55 -20.70
C ILE A 310 -22.45 -11.23 -19.98
N THR A 311 -21.48 -11.18 -19.06
CA THR A 311 -21.09 -9.94 -18.38
C THR A 311 -20.48 -8.94 -19.33
N THR A 312 -19.74 -9.32 -20.38
CA THR A 312 -19.26 -8.34 -21.39
C THR A 312 -20.38 -7.80 -22.27
N LYS A 313 -21.42 -8.59 -22.60
CA LYS A 313 -22.60 -8.11 -23.32
C LYS A 313 -23.48 -7.21 -22.45
N GLU A 314 -23.71 -7.58 -21.19
CA GLU A 314 -24.41 -6.71 -20.24
C GLU A 314 -23.58 -5.47 -19.88
N LEU A 315 -22.25 -5.57 -19.79
CA LEU A 315 -21.35 -4.43 -19.59
C LEU A 315 -21.34 -3.51 -20.82
N ALA A 316 -21.53 -4.03 -22.04
CA ALA A 316 -21.68 -3.22 -23.25
C ALA A 316 -23.01 -2.47 -23.25
N VAL A 317 -24.13 -3.15 -22.94
CA VAL A 317 -25.46 -2.53 -22.82
C VAL A 317 -25.51 -1.54 -21.65
N MET A 318 -24.88 -1.88 -20.51
CA MET A 318 -24.74 -1.00 -19.35
C MET A 318 -23.77 0.15 -19.64
N ARG A 319 -22.71 -0.05 -20.45
CA ARG A 319 -21.86 1.05 -20.94
C ARG A 319 -22.67 2.00 -21.80
N VAL A 320 -23.45 1.53 -22.78
CA VAL A 320 -24.27 2.40 -23.62
C VAL A 320 -25.31 3.17 -22.80
N ASN A 321 -26.02 2.51 -21.87
CA ASN A 321 -26.96 3.18 -20.97
C ASN A 321 -26.27 4.12 -19.95
N SER A 322 -25.03 3.82 -19.56
CA SER A 322 -24.23 4.72 -18.72
C SER A 322 -23.67 5.89 -19.51
N MET A 323 -23.35 5.70 -20.80
CA MET A 323 -22.85 6.74 -21.70
C MET A 323 -23.98 7.73 -21.99
N THR A 324 -25.20 7.26 -22.25
CA THR A 324 -26.36 8.15 -22.40
C THR A 324 -26.75 8.84 -21.09
N LYS A 325 -26.68 8.16 -19.94
CA LYS A 325 -26.85 8.82 -18.63
C LYS A 325 -25.72 9.81 -18.32
N LYS A 326 -24.47 9.52 -18.69
CA LYS A 326 -23.32 10.41 -18.54
C LYS A 326 -23.43 11.61 -19.46
N GLU A 327 -23.86 11.44 -20.71
CA GLU A 327 -24.12 12.56 -21.62
C GLU A 327 -25.29 13.42 -21.11
N LEU A 328 -26.37 12.82 -20.62
CA LEU A 328 -27.48 13.55 -19.99
C LEU A 328 -27.04 14.27 -18.71
N ALA A 329 -26.17 13.65 -17.91
CA ALA A 329 -25.60 14.25 -16.70
C ALA A 329 -24.62 15.38 -17.05
N VAL A 330 -23.77 15.21 -18.05
CA VAL A 330 -22.86 16.25 -18.57
C VAL A 330 -23.66 17.40 -19.17
N MET A 331 -24.78 17.14 -19.85
CA MET A 331 -25.66 18.18 -20.39
C MET A 331 -26.45 18.91 -19.27
N ARG A 332 -26.88 18.20 -18.22
CA ARG A 332 -27.42 18.83 -17.00
C ARG A 332 -26.37 19.61 -16.23
N VAL A 333 -25.14 19.11 -16.11
CA VAL A 333 -24.02 19.81 -15.46
C VAL A 333 -23.61 21.02 -16.29
N ASN A 334 -23.60 20.95 -17.63
CA ASN A 334 -23.33 22.11 -18.48
C ASN A 334 -24.43 23.18 -18.42
N SER A 335 -25.69 22.80 -18.18
CA SER A 335 -26.76 23.78 -17.97
C SER A 335 -26.81 24.31 -16.52
N MET A 336 -26.45 23.49 -15.53
CA MET A 336 -26.27 23.89 -14.13
C MET A 336 -25.05 24.80 -13.95
N THR A 337 -23.91 24.50 -14.61
CA THR A 337 -22.72 25.37 -14.63
C THR A 337 -22.99 26.66 -15.36
N LYS A 338 -23.83 26.71 -16.41
CA LYS A 338 -24.27 27.98 -16.98
C LYS A 338 -25.14 28.79 -16.00
N LYS A 339 -25.96 28.13 -15.18
CA LYS A 339 -26.72 28.79 -14.10
C LYS A 339 -25.82 29.24 -12.94
N GLU A 340 -24.87 28.41 -12.51
CA GLU A 340 -23.94 28.74 -11.42
C GLU A 340 -22.89 29.75 -11.84
N LEU A 341 -22.43 29.73 -13.11
CA LEU A 341 -21.61 30.79 -13.70
C LEU A 341 -22.41 32.09 -13.75
N ALA A 342 -23.71 32.06 -14.08
CA ALA A 342 -24.57 33.25 -13.99
C ALA A 342 -24.78 33.72 -12.53
N GLU A 343 -24.88 32.82 -11.55
CA GLU A 343 -24.96 33.17 -10.12
C GLU A 343 -23.62 33.70 -9.56
N GLN A 344 -22.49 33.18 -10.03
CA GLN A 344 -21.15 33.63 -9.66
C GLN A 344 -20.84 34.98 -10.30
N GLU A 345 -21.22 35.19 -11.56
CA GLU A 345 -21.22 36.51 -12.21
C GLU A 345 -22.14 37.47 -11.46
N LEU A 346 -23.34 37.05 -11.02
CA LEU A 346 -24.23 37.85 -10.19
C LEU A 346 -23.61 38.20 -8.84
N SER A 347 -22.90 37.28 -8.18
CA SER A 347 -22.19 37.52 -6.93
C SER A 347 -21.04 38.51 -7.11
N TYR A 348 -20.29 38.39 -8.21
CA TYR A 348 -19.21 39.31 -8.57
C TYR A 348 -19.76 40.70 -8.94
N ILE A 349 -20.85 40.76 -9.70
CA ILE A 349 -21.59 41.99 -10.02
C ILE A 349 -22.16 42.62 -8.75
N LEU A 350 -22.70 41.83 -7.80
CA LEU A 350 -23.18 42.31 -6.49
C LEU A 350 -22.03 42.83 -5.62
N LEU A 351 -20.87 42.19 -5.65
CA LEU A 351 -19.66 42.64 -4.98
C LEU A 351 -19.19 43.99 -5.58
N ILE A 352 -19.13 44.09 -6.91
CA ILE A 352 -18.81 45.34 -7.63
C ILE A 352 -19.87 46.41 -7.35
N LEU A 353 -21.17 46.08 -7.34
CA LEU A 353 -22.23 47.01 -7.00
C LEU A 353 -22.14 47.46 -5.54
N ARG A 354 -21.76 46.59 -4.59
CA ARG A 354 -21.53 46.98 -3.19
C ARG A 354 -20.33 47.90 -3.06
N VAL A 355 -19.25 47.62 -3.77
CA VAL A 355 -18.06 48.49 -3.82
C VAL A 355 -18.40 49.83 -4.47
N LEU A 356 -19.16 49.83 -5.57
CA LEU A 356 -19.59 51.01 -6.29
C LEU A 356 -20.62 51.82 -5.49
N TYR A 357 -21.56 51.16 -4.82
CA TYR A 357 -22.53 51.80 -3.91
C TYR A 357 -21.80 52.43 -2.73
N PHE A 358 -20.78 51.77 -2.18
CA PHE A 358 -19.95 52.32 -1.12
C PHE A 358 -19.15 53.54 -1.62
N LEU A 359 -18.64 53.49 -2.85
CA LEU A 359 -17.94 54.59 -3.51
C LEU A 359 -18.87 55.77 -3.80
N LEU A 360 -20.08 55.50 -4.30
CA LEU A 360 -21.14 56.49 -4.57
C LEU A 360 -21.70 57.08 -3.28
N PHE A 361 -21.86 56.29 -2.23
CA PHE A 361 -22.20 56.75 -0.89
C PHE A 361 -21.13 57.71 -0.37
N PHE A 362 -19.85 57.40 -0.60
CA PHE A 362 -18.73 58.28 -0.26
C PHE A 362 -18.73 59.59 -1.08
N LEU A 363 -19.07 59.51 -2.37
CA LEU A 363 -19.25 60.66 -3.26
C LEU A 363 -20.47 61.52 -2.87
N ALA A 364 -21.57 60.89 -2.45
CA ALA A 364 -22.77 61.58 -1.97
C ALA A 364 -22.52 62.27 -0.63
N LEU A 365 -21.77 61.64 0.28
CA LEU A 365 -21.25 62.27 1.50
C LEU A 365 -20.36 63.47 1.16
N ARG A 366 -19.51 63.36 0.14
CA ARG A 366 -18.66 64.46 -0.36
C ARG A 366 -19.50 65.62 -0.91
N ALA A 367 -20.57 65.34 -1.66
CA ALA A 367 -21.44 66.35 -2.26
C ALA A 367 -22.30 67.09 -1.22
N ARG A 368 -22.94 66.34 -0.30
CA ARG A 368 -23.81 66.88 0.75
C ARG A 368 -23.05 67.76 1.76
N TYR A 369 -21.78 67.44 2.00
CA TYR A 369 -20.91 68.30 2.82
C TYR A 369 -20.47 69.60 2.11
N SER A 370 -20.34 69.60 0.78
CA SER A 370 -19.98 70.82 0.04
C SER A 370 -21.12 71.84 0.02
N SER A 371 -22.37 71.37 -0.11
CA SER A 371 -23.55 72.23 -0.09
C SER A 371 -23.80 72.85 1.29
N PHE A 372 -23.49 72.13 2.37
CA PHE A 372 -23.61 72.64 3.75
C PHE A 372 -22.57 73.74 4.05
N SER A 373 -21.40 73.71 3.41
CA SER A 373 -20.37 74.74 3.56
C SER A 373 -20.68 76.06 2.84
N HIS A 374 -21.61 76.05 1.87
CA HIS A 374 -22.05 77.27 1.16
C HIS A 374 -23.17 78.03 1.91
N CYS A 375 -24.08 77.34 2.64
CA CYS A 375 -25.12 78.01 3.44
C CYS A 375 -24.58 78.68 4.72
N LEU A 376 -23.51 78.16 5.32
CA LEU A 376 -22.89 78.74 6.52
C LEU A 376 -22.03 79.99 6.22
N ASN A 377 -21.91 80.39 4.96
CA ASN A 377 -21.10 81.53 4.53
C ASN A 377 -21.95 82.64 3.86
N SER A 378 -23.28 82.54 3.92
CA SER A 378 -24.25 83.52 3.40
C SER A 378 -25.27 83.98 4.45
N GLY A 379 -24.99 83.81 5.75
CA GLY A 379 -25.80 84.28 6.86
C GLY A 379 -25.10 85.39 7.62
#